data_AF-A0A3M0JBN9-F1
#
_entry.id   AF-A0A3M0JBN9-F1
#
_cell.length_a   1.000
_cell.length_b   1.000
_cell.length_c   1.000
_cell.angle_alpha   90.00
_cell.angle_beta   90.00
_cell.angle_gamma   90.00
#
_symmetry.space_group_name_H-M   'P 1'
#
loop_
_entity.id
_entity.type
_entity.pdbx_description
1 polymer ?
#
loop_
_entity_poly.entity_id
_entity_poly.type
_entity_poly.pdbx_seq_one_letter_code
_entity_poly.pdbx_strand_id
1 'polypeptide(L)' 'MAALIKKREAKENKEKEKPRYKGPAPPCSRVNIWPEHRWDSVDRSIGVEQRRFARIANKKAVQELAYTWSIEDT' A
#
# COMPACT_ATOMS: atom_id res chain seq x y z
N MET A 1 14.65 -23.25 -11.72
CA MET A 1 15.44 -22.58 -10.66
C MET A 1 14.57 -22.04 -9.51
N ALA A 2 13.47 -21.32 -9.75
CA ALA A 2 12.63 -20.75 -8.68
C ALA A 2 11.99 -21.78 -7.71
N ALA A 3 11.64 -22.97 -8.19
CA ALA A 3 10.99 -24.00 -7.37
C ALA A 3 11.91 -24.60 -6.28
N LEU A 4 13.23 -24.61 -6.49
CA LEU A 4 14.21 -25.12 -5.53
C LEU A 4 14.47 -24.14 -4.38
N ILE A 5 14.39 -22.83 -4.67
CA ILE A 5 14.56 -21.76 -3.69
C ILE A 5 13.36 -21.73 -2.72
N LYS A 6 12.13 -21.80 -3.25
CA LYS A 6 10.89 -21.86 -2.45
C LYS A 6 10.84 -23.05 -1.46
N LYS A 7 11.44 -24.19 -1.82
CA LYS A 7 11.46 -25.41 -0.99
C LYS A 7 12.47 -25.30 0.18
N ARG A 8 13.48 -24.45 0.08
CA ARG A 8 14.44 -24.15 1.16
C ARG A 8 13.83 -23.17 2.18
N GLU A 9 13.19 -22.10 1.73
CA GLU A 9 12.55 -21.09 2.59
C GLU A 9 11.44 -21.68 3.47
N ALA A 10 10.64 -22.61 2.95
CA ALA A 10 9.57 -23.29 3.69
C ALA A 10 10.09 -24.24 4.81
N LYS A 11 11.37 -24.65 4.75
CA LYS A 11 11.97 -25.53 5.77
C LYS A 11 12.65 -24.76 6.90
N GLU A 12 13.05 -23.51 6.67
CA GLU A 12 13.84 -22.70 7.61
C GLU A 12 12.95 -21.88 8.57
N ASN A 13 11.73 -21.53 8.18
CA ASN A 13 10.84 -20.66 8.95
C ASN A 13 9.93 -21.43 9.95
N LYS A 14 10.54 -22.22 10.83
CA LYS A 14 9.87 -22.94 11.94
C LYS A 14 10.00 -22.24 13.30
N GLU A 15 10.50 -21.02 13.34
CA GLU A 15 10.33 -20.17 14.51
C GLU A 15 8.92 -19.60 14.52
N LYS A 16 8.32 -19.49 15.70
CA LYS A 16 6.92 -19.06 15.90
C LYS A 16 6.78 -17.59 15.51
N GLU A 17 6.72 -17.30 14.21
CA GLU A 17 6.38 -15.98 13.71
C GLU A 17 5.02 -15.59 14.27
N LYS A 18 4.93 -14.38 14.82
CA LYS A 18 3.66 -13.82 15.29
C LYS A 18 2.66 -13.95 14.14
N PRO A 19 1.43 -14.43 14.41
CA PRO A 19 0.44 -14.61 13.37
C PRO A 19 0.32 -13.31 12.58
N ARG A 20 0.54 -13.38 11.26
CA ARG A 20 0.35 -12.25 10.35
C ARG A 20 -1.03 -12.37 9.71
N TYR A 21 -1.59 -11.23 9.34
CA TYR A 21 -2.82 -11.19 8.59
C TYR A 21 -2.65 -11.89 7.23
N LYS A 22 -3.53 -12.85 6.93
CA LYS A 22 -3.51 -13.70 5.73
C LYS A 22 -4.56 -13.30 4.68
N GLY A 23 -5.28 -12.21 4.91
CA GLY A 23 -6.38 -11.78 4.05
C GLY A 23 -5.94 -10.90 2.86
N PRO A 24 -6.90 -10.37 2.09
CA PRO A 24 -6.64 -9.51 0.94
C PRO A 24 -5.84 -8.26 1.34
N ALA A 25 -5.08 -7.70 0.39
CA ALA A 25 -4.25 -6.54 0.67
C ALA A 25 -5.07 -5.43 1.34
N PRO A 26 -4.67 -4.95 2.53
CA PRO A 26 -5.38 -3.89 3.22
C PRO A 26 -5.38 -2.60 2.38
N PRO A 27 -6.39 -1.74 2.54
CA PRO A 27 -6.36 -0.42 1.91
C PRO A 27 -5.11 0.34 2.39
N CYS A 28 -4.35 0.89 1.44
CA CYS A 28 -3.10 1.59 1.72
C CYS A 28 -3.36 2.77 2.68
N SER A 29 -3.01 2.59 3.94
CA SER A 29 -2.96 3.68 4.92
C SER A 29 -1.65 4.44 4.80
N ARG A 30 -1.67 5.75 5.13
CA ARG A 30 -0.45 6.59 5.20
C ARG A 30 0.67 5.98 6.06
N VAL A 31 0.30 5.27 7.11
CA VAL A 31 1.23 4.49 7.92
C VAL A 31 1.25 3.09 7.33
N ASN A 32 2.39 2.65 6.79
CA ASN A 32 2.53 1.32 6.17
C ASN A 32 2.57 0.22 7.26
N ILE A 33 1.53 0.16 8.09
CA ILE A 33 1.37 -0.79 9.19
C ILE A 33 0.44 -1.89 8.71
N TRP A 34 0.88 -3.12 8.89
CA TRP A 34 0.06 -4.28 8.56
C TRP A 34 -1.02 -4.47 9.63
N PRO A 35 -2.26 -4.78 9.23
CA PRO A 35 -3.31 -5.11 10.16
C PRO A 35 -2.95 -6.38 10.95
N GLU A 36 -3.50 -6.45 12.16
CA GLU A 36 -3.33 -7.60 13.04
C GLU A 36 -3.97 -8.87 12.43
N HIS A 37 -3.51 -10.05 12.86
CA HIS A 37 -3.97 -11.33 12.32
C HIS A 37 -5.47 -11.61 12.42
N ARG A 38 -6.17 -10.90 13.32
CA ARG A 38 -7.61 -11.02 13.59
C ARG A 38 -8.46 -10.00 12.85
N TRP A 39 -7.85 -9.16 12.02
CA TRP A 39 -8.59 -8.17 11.28
C TRP A 39 -9.55 -8.86 10.30
N ASP A 40 -10.79 -8.39 10.26
CA ASP A 40 -11.91 -9.03 9.57
C ASP A 40 -11.89 -8.77 8.05
N SER A 41 -10.83 -8.19 7.49
CA SER A 41 -10.71 -7.83 6.06
C SER A 41 -11.70 -6.78 5.54
N VAL A 42 -12.77 -6.51 6.28
CA VAL A 42 -13.78 -5.51 5.94
C VAL A 42 -13.27 -4.13 6.33
N ASP A 43 -13.17 -3.25 5.32
CA ASP A 43 -12.87 -1.84 5.52
C ASP A 43 -14.04 -1.16 6.24
N ARG A 44 -13.77 -0.60 7.42
CA ARG A 44 -14.70 0.19 8.23
C ARG A 44 -14.22 1.64 8.39
N SER A 45 -13.37 2.10 7.48
CA SER A 45 -12.79 3.44 7.55
C SER A 45 -13.79 4.53 7.18
N ILE A 46 -13.57 5.74 7.73
CA ILE A 46 -14.36 6.95 7.43
C ILE A 46 -13.97 7.61 6.08
N GLY A 47 -13.17 6.93 5.24
CA GLY A 47 -12.71 7.44 3.94
C GLY A 47 -11.76 8.64 4.02
N VAL A 48 -11.08 8.89 5.15
CA VAL A 48 -10.14 10.01 5.30
C VAL A 48 -8.87 9.80 4.45
N GLU A 49 -8.33 8.58 4.46
CA GLU A 49 -7.14 8.24 3.69
C GLU A 49 -7.42 8.36 2.18
N GLN A 50 -8.54 7.84 1.70
CA GLN A 50 -8.95 7.96 0.30
C GLN A 50 -9.09 9.44 -0.14
N ARG A 51 -9.76 10.26 0.67
CA ARG A 51 -9.89 11.71 0.40
C ARG A 51 -8.53 12.42 0.39
N ARG A 52 -7.59 12.00 1.25
CA ARG A 52 -6.23 12.55 1.29
C ARG A 52 -5.44 12.21 0.02
N PHE A 53 -5.47 10.96 -0.42
CA PHE A 53 -4.78 10.54 -1.65
C PHE A 53 -5.32 11.25 -2.88
N ALA A 54 -6.66 11.39 -3.00
CA ALA A 54 -7.28 12.16 -4.06
C ALA A 54 -6.80 13.62 -4.06
N ARG A 55 -6.72 14.28 -2.89
CA ARG A 55 -6.21 15.65 -2.78
C ARG A 55 -4.75 15.77 -3.21
N ILE A 56 -3.90 14.80 -2.84
CA ILE A 56 -2.49 14.80 -3.23
C ILE A 56 -2.33 14.61 -4.74
N ALA A 57 -3.09 13.68 -5.33
CA ALA A 57 -3.09 13.44 -6.77
C ALA A 57 -3.54 14.69 -7.54
N ASN A 58 -4.63 15.33 -7.10
CA ASN A 58 -5.14 16.56 -7.71
C ASN A 58 -4.11 17.69 -7.63
N LYS A 59 -3.44 17.85 -6.48
CA LYS A 59 -2.39 18.87 -6.33
C LYS A 59 -1.24 18.63 -7.31
N LYS A 60 -0.78 17.39 -7.47
CA LYS A 60 0.29 17.04 -8.41
C LYS A 60 -0.12 17.30 -9.86
N ALA A 61 -1.33 16.89 -10.24
CA ALA A 61 -1.85 17.13 -11.59
C ALA A 61 -1.93 18.62 -11.93
N VAL A 62 -2.39 19.46 -11.00
CA VAL A 62 -2.41 20.93 -11.18
C VAL A 62 -1.00 21.50 -11.30
N GLN A 63 -0.04 21.01 -10.52
CA GLN A 63 1.36 21.46 -10.60
C GLN A 63 2.00 21.10 -11.93
N GLU A 64 1.79 19.90 -12.44
CA GLU A 64 2.30 19.45 -13.74
C GLU A 64 1.71 20.27 -14.89
N LEU A 65 0.41 20.52 -14.85
CA LEU A 65 -0.30 21.31 -15.85
C LEU A 65 0.09 22.81 -15.80
N ALA A 66 0.29 23.37 -14.61
CA ALA A 66 0.82 24.72 -14.47
C ALA A 66 2.26 24.83 -15.01
N TYR A 67 3.08 23.80 -14.78
CA TYR A 67 4.44 23.75 -15.29
C TYR A 67 4.46 23.74 -16.83
N THR A 68 3.64 22.89 -17.47
CA THR A 68 3.55 22.86 -18.94
C THR A 68 3.13 24.20 -19.53
N TRP A 69 2.11 24.86 -18.95
CA TRP A 69 1.68 26.18 -19.41
C TRP A 69 2.74 27.27 -19.22
N SER A 70 3.49 27.23 -18.12
CA SER A 70 4.54 28.22 -17.89
C SER A 70 5.72 28.13 -18.87
N ILE A 71 5.93 26.95 -19.47
CA ILE A 71 6.99 26.71 -20.45
C ILE A 71 6.53 27.08 -21.86
N GLU A 72 5.26 26.85 -22.19
CA GLU A 72 4.74 27.16 -23.55
C GLU A 72 4.79 28.66 -23.88
N ASP A 73 4.74 29.55 -22.87
CA ASP A 73 4.82 31.01 -23.06
C ASP A 73 6.26 31.57 -23.05
N THR A 74 7.30 30.74 -22.88
CA THR A 74 8.73 31.14 -22.94
C THR A 74 9.45 30.59 -24.16
#